data_AF-A0A536LXW8-F1
#
_entry.id   AF-A0A536LXW8-F1
#
_cell.length_a   1.000
_cell.length_b   1.000
_cell.length_c   1.000
_cell.angle_alpha   90.00
_cell.angle_beta   90.00
_cell.angle_gamma   90.00
#
_symmetry.space_group_name_H-M   'P 1'
#
loop_
_entity.id
_entity.type
_entity.pdbx_description
1 polymer ?
#
loop_
_entity_poly.entity_id
_entity_poly.type
_entity_poly.pdbx_seq_one_letter_code
_entity_poly.pdbx_strand_id
1 'polypeptide(L)'
;MTAAEGVFELVYPLPDLERPRLLIALQPWIDVGSVGTMALGFLEQHWDAQEIGRLRRPGVFYDFSRYRPMLYRREGDRHVAIPNTFLRHARSPAGQEWLFVHALEPHSHGEDYVEAVLGLIRQFGVRQYTLIGSMYAPVPHTRPPVA
;
A
#
# COMPACT_ATOMS: atom_id res chain seq x y z
N MET A 1 18.16 -4.02 -15.33
CA MET A 1 17.90 -3.45 -13.99
C MET A 1 16.58 -2.73 -14.07
N THR A 2 15.53 -3.20 -13.41
CA THR A 2 14.20 -2.57 -13.47
C THR A 2 14.17 -1.39 -12.47
N ALA A 3 13.41 -0.34 -12.75
CA ALA A 3 13.34 0.87 -11.91
C ALA A 3 12.93 0.62 -10.43
N ALA A 4 12.38 -0.56 -10.11
CA ALA A 4 12.08 -0.95 -8.73
C ALA A 4 13.30 -1.44 -7.93
N GLU A 5 14.36 -1.93 -8.59
CA GLU A 5 15.56 -2.46 -7.93
C GLU A 5 16.26 -1.34 -7.16
N GLY A 6 16.05 -1.30 -5.84
CA GLY A 6 16.67 -0.37 -4.92
C GLY A 6 15.75 0.71 -4.34
N VAL A 7 14.55 0.90 -4.90
CA VAL A 7 13.53 1.82 -4.34
C VAL A 7 12.75 1.15 -3.23
N PHE A 8 12.28 -0.08 -3.48
CA PHE A 8 11.64 -0.91 -2.47
C PHE A 8 12.66 -1.84 -1.80
N GLU A 9 12.51 -1.99 -0.49
CA GLU A 9 13.14 -3.05 0.30
C GLU A 9 12.12 -4.19 0.43
N LEU A 10 12.50 -5.39 0.01
CA LEU A 10 11.66 -6.58 0.06
C LEU A 10 12.10 -7.52 1.18
N VAL A 11 11.14 -8.21 1.78
CA VAL A 11 11.37 -9.19 2.84
C VAL A 11 11.54 -10.57 2.20
N TYR A 12 12.66 -11.23 2.47
CA TYR A 12 12.97 -12.56 1.93
C TYR A 12 12.79 -13.66 3.00
N PRO A 13 12.38 -14.89 2.60
CA PRO A 13 12.07 -15.31 1.22
C PRO A 13 10.76 -14.69 0.71
N LEU A 14 10.72 -14.37 -0.59
CA LEU A 14 9.49 -13.90 -1.22
C LEU A 14 8.50 -15.06 -1.38
N PRO A 15 7.18 -14.79 -1.28
CA PRO A 15 6.16 -15.80 -1.54
C PRO A 15 6.22 -16.24 -3.01
N ASP A 16 5.93 -17.52 -3.26
CA ASP A 16 5.74 -18.03 -4.61
C ASP A 16 4.34 -17.64 -5.10
N LEU A 17 4.27 -16.70 -6.04
CA LEU A 17 3.01 -16.09 -6.47
C LEU A 17 2.58 -16.64 -7.82
N GLU A 18 1.52 -17.44 -7.85
CA GLU A 18 0.87 -17.84 -9.09
C GLU A 18 -0.26 -16.87 -9.45
N ARG A 19 -0.06 -16.09 -10.53
CA ARG A 19 -1.06 -15.14 -11.07
C ARG A 19 -1.66 -14.20 -10.00
N PRO A 20 -0.82 -13.44 -9.27
CA PRO A 20 -1.32 -12.59 -8.20
C PRO A 20 -2.20 -11.46 -8.74
N ARG A 21 -3.21 -11.09 -7.95
CA ARG A 21 -4.05 -9.90 -8.17
C ARG A 21 -3.66 -8.82 -7.18
N LEU A 22 -3.65 -7.57 -7.64
CA LEU A 22 -3.22 -6.45 -6.82
C LEU A 22 -4.40 -5.52 -6.48
N LEU A 23 -4.54 -5.17 -5.21
CA LEU A 23 -5.36 -4.06 -4.74
C LEU A 23 -4.45 -2.92 -4.28
N ILE A 24 -4.76 -1.70 -4.70
CA ILE A 24 -4.00 -0.50 -4.33
C ILE A 24 -4.96 0.52 -3.71
N ALA A 25 -4.59 1.12 -2.60
CA ALA A 25 -5.24 2.33 -2.09
C ALA A 25 -4.23 3.47 -2.06
N LEU A 26 -4.62 4.67 -2.50
CA LEU A 26 -3.78 5.88 -2.44
C LEU A 26 -4.29 6.81 -1.34
N GLN A 27 -3.46 6.98 -0.31
CA GLN A 27 -3.74 7.84 0.83
C GLN A 27 -3.01 9.19 0.71
N PRO A 28 -3.56 10.30 1.21
CA PRO A 28 -4.95 10.48 1.68
C PRO A 28 -5.91 10.98 0.59
N TRP A 29 -5.40 11.43 -0.57
CA TRP A 29 -6.17 12.28 -1.50
C TRP A 29 -7.49 11.66 -1.99
N ILE A 30 -7.46 10.43 -2.48
CA ILE A 30 -8.64 9.68 -2.95
C ILE A 30 -9.07 8.60 -1.96
N ASP A 31 -8.94 8.86 -0.66
CA ASP A 31 -9.32 7.94 0.40
C ASP A 31 -10.20 8.61 1.47
N VAL A 32 -11.20 9.35 1.00
CA VAL A 32 -12.15 10.06 1.85
C VAL A 32 -12.92 9.09 2.75
N GLY A 33 -12.91 9.33 4.06
CA GLY A 33 -13.53 8.42 5.02
C GLY A 33 -12.78 7.08 5.15
N SER A 34 -11.54 7.01 4.64
CA SER A 34 -10.64 5.87 4.74
C SER A 34 -11.19 4.60 4.09
N VAL A 35 -12.01 4.71 3.03
CA VAL A 35 -12.69 3.57 2.40
C VAL A 35 -11.69 2.58 1.80
N GLY A 36 -10.72 3.05 1.01
CA GLY A 36 -9.66 2.23 0.45
C GLY A 36 -8.79 1.62 1.55
N THR A 37 -8.36 2.43 2.53
CA THR A 37 -7.59 1.95 3.68
C THR A 37 -8.31 0.84 4.44
N MET A 38 -9.59 1.04 4.77
CA MET A 38 -10.40 0.07 5.51
C MET A 38 -10.71 -1.16 4.66
N ALA A 39 -10.96 -1.01 3.36
CA ALA A 39 -11.24 -2.14 2.47
C ALA A 39 -10.03 -3.07 2.37
N LEU A 40 -8.82 -2.52 2.15
CA LEU A 40 -7.59 -3.30 2.14
C LEU A 40 -7.34 -3.91 3.53
N GLY A 41 -7.42 -3.11 4.60
CA GLY A 41 -7.21 -3.59 5.97
C GLY A 41 -8.16 -4.71 6.41
N PHE A 42 -9.43 -4.65 5.98
CA PHE A 42 -10.41 -5.70 6.24
C PHE A 42 -10.02 -7.02 5.58
N LEU A 43 -9.65 -6.99 4.29
CA LEU A 43 -9.23 -8.19 3.56
C LEU A 43 -7.92 -8.75 4.11
N GLU A 44 -6.97 -7.86 4.44
CA GLU A 44 -5.69 -8.24 5.03
C GLU A 44 -5.86 -8.93 6.37
N GLN A 45 -6.72 -8.40 7.25
CA GLN A 45 -7.02 -9.05 8.52
C GLN A 45 -7.72 -10.40 8.32
N HIS A 46 -8.63 -10.50 7.34
CA HIS A 46 -9.38 -11.72 7.10
C HIS A 46 -8.55 -12.83 6.44
N TRP A 47 -7.50 -12.48 5.70
CA TRP A 47 -6.60 -13.40 5.01
C TRP A 47 -5.20 -13.47 5.61
N ASP A 48 -4.99 -12.88 6.79
CA ASP A 48 -3.72 -12.86 7.55
C ASP A 48 -2.52 -12.36 6.73
N ALA A 49 -2.69 -11.19 6.11
CA ALA A 49 -1.70 -10.62 5.22
C ALA A 49 -0.39 -10.27 5.93
N GLN A 50 0.73 -10.56 5.27
CA GLN A 50 2.08 -10.28 5.76
C GLN A 50 2.74 -9.18 4.94
N GLU A 51 3.49 -8.29 5.60
CA GLU A 51 4.33 -7.31 4.92
C GLU A 51 5.48 -8.02 4.20
N ILE A 52 5.56 -7.82 2.88
CA ILE A 52 6.62 -8.40 2.04
C ILE A 52 7.51 -7.31 1.41
N GLY A 53 7.19 -6.04 1.61
CA GLY A 53 8.05 -4.96 1.21
C GLY A 53 7.53 -3.57 1.56
N ARG A 54 8.40 -2.58 1.41
CA ARG A 54 8.11 -1.16 1.62
C ARG A 54 9.16 -0.29 0.93
N LEU A 55 8.96 1.03 0.85
CA LEU A 55 10.03 1.90 0.35
C LEU A 55 11.23 1.83 1.30
N ARG A 56 12.42 1.66 0.73
CA ARG A 56 13.68 1.66 1.48
C ARG A 56 14.00 3.04 2.05
N ARG A 57 13.73 4.09 1.27
CA ARG A 57 14.02 5.49 1.62
C ARG A 57 12.79 6.37 1.35
N PRO A 58 11.74 6.31 2.18
CA PRO A 58 10.51 7.07 1.98
C PRO A 58 10.72 8.59 1.90
N GLY A 59 11.74 9.13 2.56
CA GLY A 59 12.07 10.56 2.52
C GLY A 59 12.52 11.10 1.16
N VAL A 60 12.75 10.23 0.16
CA VAL A 60 12.95 10.66 -1.24
C VAL A 60 11.64 11.15 -1.85
N PHE A 61 10.52 10.54 -1.46
CA PHE A 61 9.19 10.83 -2.01
C PHE A 61 8.31 11.64 -1.07
N TYR A 62 8.56 11.58 0.24
CA TYR A 62 7.71 12.16 1.26
C TYR A 62 8.39 13.30 2.02
N ASP A 63 7.70 14.45 2.07
CA ASP A 63 8.01 15.53 2.98
C ASP A 63 7.58 15.16 4.40
N PHE A 64 8.56 14.94 5.28
CA PHE A 64 8.32 14.57 6.68
C PHE A 64 7.80 15.71 7.57
N SER A 65 7.73 16.94 7.06
CA SER A 65 6.97 18.01 7.72
C SER A 65 5.46 17.85 7.56
N ARG A 66 5.02 17.12 6.52
CA ARG A 66 3.62 16.79 6.22
C ARG A 66 3.27 15.39 6.71
N TYR A 67 4.02 14.38 6.28
CA TYR A 67 3.89 13.02 6.80
C TYR A 67 4.89 12.80 7.92
N ARG A 68 4.47 13.11 9.15
CA ARG A 68 5.37 13.15 10.30
C ARG A 68 5.68 11.74 10.82
N PRO A 69 6.97 11.40 11.01
CA PRO A 69 7.35 10.22 11.78
C PRO A 69 6.79 10.27 13.19
N MET A 70 6.25 9.16 13.66
CA MET A 70 5.69 9.04 15.01
C MET A 70 6.64 8.29 15.92
N LEU A 71 6.94 8.88 17.07
CA LEU A 71 7.66 8.21 18.16
C LEU A 71 6.66 7.49 19.06
N TYR A 72 6.89 6.22 19.31
CA TYR A 72 6.08 5.44 20.26
C TYR A 72 6.98 4.52 21.09
N ARG A 73 6.43 3.99 22.18
CA ARG A 73 7.12 2.98 23.00
C ARG A 73 6.37 1.67 22.94
N ARG A 74 7.11 0.56 22.85
CA ARG A 74 6.57 -0.80 22.96
C ARG A 74 7.49 -1.57 23.87
N GLU A 75 6.93 -2.22 24.90
CA GLU A 75 7.69 -3.05 25.86
C GLU A 75 8.87 -2.31 26.53
N GLY A 76 8.80 -0.97 26.63
CA GLY A 76 9.84 -0.12 27.20
C GLY A 76 10.78 0.50 26.16
N ASP A 77 10.87 -0.08 24.95
CA ASP A 77 11.73 0.38 23.87
C ASP A 77 11.11 1.50 23.05
N ARG A 78 11.94 2.44 22.59
CA ARG A 78 11.51 3.55 21.72
C ARG A 78 11.58 3.12 20.26
N HIS A 79 10.47 3.26 19.56
CA HIS A 79 10.34 2.99 18.13
C HIS A 79 9.97 4.26 17.38
N VAL A 80 10.32 4.28 16.09
CA VAL A 80 9.95 5.33 15.13
C VAL A 80 9.13 4.67 14.03
N ALA A 81 7.87 5.06 13.89
CA ALA A 81 7.07 4.72 12.72
C ALA A 81 7.29 5.79 11.65
N ILE A 82 7.94 5.41 10.54
CA ILE A 82 8.16 6.28 9.39
C ILE A 82 7.00 6.07 8.40
N PRO A 83 6.31 7.13 7.95
CA PRO A 83 5.30 7.01 6.89
C PRO A 83 5.89 6.40 5.63
N ASN A 84 5.20 5.43 5.05
CA ASN A 84 5.73 4.60 3.99
C ASN A 84 4.62 4.09 3.06
N THR A 85 5.02 3.66 1.87
CA THR A 85 4.20 2.77 1.03
C THR A 85 4.55 1.34 1.36
N PHE A 86 3.54 0.55 1.72
CA PHE A 86 3.70 -0.84 2.12
C PHE A 86 3.15 -1.78 1.07
N LEU A 87 3.87 -2.88 0.82
CA LEU A 87 3.45 -4.02 0.03
C LEU A 87 3.19 -5.20 0.96
N ARG A 88 1.99 -5.76 0.88
CA ARG A 88 1.58 -6.93 1.66
C ARG A 88 1.09 -8.04 0.75
N HIS A 89 1.16 -9.26 1.24
CA HIS A 89 0.71 -10.46 0.56
C HIS A 89 -0.22 -11.26 1.45
N ALA A 90 -1.26 -11.81 0.87
CA ALA A 90 -2.09 -12.84 1.50
C ALA A 90 -2.58 -13.83 0.46
N ARG A 91 -2.92 -15.04 0.91
CA ARG A 91 -3.63 -16.03 0.11
C ARG A 91 -5.06 -16.17 0.61
N SER A 92 -6.03 -15.97 -0.27
CA SER A 92 -7.44 -16.13 0.13
C SER A 92 -7.78 -17.60 0.39
N PRO A 93 -8.88 -17.91 1.11
CA PRO A 93 -9.35 -19.28 1.30
C PRO A 93 -9.64 -20.04 -0.01
N ALA A 94 -9.90 -19.31 -1.10
CA ALA A 94 -10.10 -19.87 -2.44
C ALA A 94 -8.77 -20.17 -3.18
N GLY A 95 -7.62 -19.92 -2.54
CA GLY A 95 -6.29 -20.16 -3.09
C GLY A 95 -5.75 -19.06 -4.00
N GLN A 96 -6.44 -17.92 -4.14
CA GLN A 96 -5.97 -16.79 -4.94
C GLN A 96 -4.91 -15.99 -4.18
N GLU A 97 -3.78 -15.74 -4.83
CA GLU A 97 -2.72 -14.87 -4.32
C GLU A 97 -3.12 -13.40 -4.49
N TRP A 98 -3.06 -12.64 -3.39
CA TRP A 98 -3.37 -11.22 -3.35
C TRP A 98 -2.17 -10.41 -2.89
N LEU A 99 -1.89 -9.35 -3.63
CA LEU A 99 -1.01 -8.29 -3.21
C LEU A 99 -1.84 -7.07 -2.83
N PHE A 100 -1.38 -6.36 -1.80
CA PHE A 100 -1.98 -5.12 -1.32
C PHE A 100 -0.90 -4.06 -1.28
N VAL A 101 -1.18 -2.91 -1.90
CA VAL A 101 -0.31 -1.74 -1.81
C VAL A 101 -1.07 -0.63 -1.11
N HIS A 102 -0.63 -0.30 0.10
CA HIS A 102 -1.00 0.94 0.77
C HIS A 102 -0.06 2.00 0.25
N ALA A 103 -0.45 2.69 -0.81
CA ALA A 103 0.33 3.76 -1.40
C ALA A 103 0.08 5.06 -0.64
N LEU A 104 1.14 5.70 -0.20
CA LEU A 104 1.09 7.06 0.31
C LEU A 104 1.46 8.02 -0.82
N GLU A 105 0.64 9.06 -1.02
CA GLU A 105 0.80 10.03 -2.12
C GLU A 105 2.17 10.73 -2.04
N PRO A 106 3.01 10.64 -3.09
CA PRO A 106 4.31 11.28 -3.08
C PRO A 106 4.17 12.80 -3.16
N HIS A 107 5.01 13.49 -2.39
CA HIS A 107 5.16 14.95 -2.45
C HIS A 107 6.21 15.40 -3.47
N SER A 108 7.10 14.49 -3.89
CA SER A 108 8.21 14.76 -4.79
C SER A 108 8.55 13.49 -5.57
N HIS A 109 9.24 13.65 -6.71
CA HIS A 109 9.69 12.51 -7.54
C HIS A 109 8.56 11.56 -7.97
N GLY A 110 7.42 12.13 -8.38
CA GLY A 110 6.21 11.36 -8.72
C GLY A 110 6.40 10.36 -9.87
N GLU A 111 7.14 10.73 -10.91
CA GLU A 111 7.46 9.83 -12.03
C GLU A 111 8.29 8.63 -11.57
N ASP A 112 9.36 8.88 -10.80
CA ASP A 112 10.21 7.83 -10.23
C ASP A 112 9.41 6.92 -9.27
N TYR A 113 8.51 7.50 -8.47
CA TYR A 113 7.64 6.77 -7.57
C TYR A 113 6.70 5.83 -8.33
N VAL A 114 6.05 6.33 -9.38
CA VAL A 114 5.14 5.55 -10.22
C VAL A 114 5.91 4.44 -10.92
N GLU A 115 7.07 4.72 -11.51
CA GLU A 115 7.90 3.68 -12.15
C GLU A 115 8.38 2.63 -11.16
N ALA A 116 8.68 3.00 -9.91
CA ALA A 116 9.02 2.03 -8.87
C ALA A 116 7.84 1.11 -8.52
N VAL A 117 6.62 1.66 -8.37
CA VAL A 117 5.41 0.86 -8.13
C VAL A 117 5.10 -0.05 -9.33
N LEU A 118 5.19 0.47 -10.56
CA LEU A 118 5.03 -0.34 -11.77
C LEU A 118 6.11 -1.43 -11.88
N GLY A 119 7.33 -1.13 -11.44
CA GLY A 119 8.41 -2.11 -11.36
C GLY A 119 8.08 -3.26 -10.40
N LEU A 120 7.47 -2.99 -9.23
CA LEU A 120 6.96 -4.05 -8.34
C LEU A 120 5.89 -4.89 -9.02
N ILE A 121 4.91 -4.24 -9.65
CA ILE A 121 3.81 -4.92 -10.37
C ILE A 121 4.37 -5.88 -11.42
N ARG A 122 5.35 -5.42 -12.20
CA ARG A 122 6.06 -6.23 -13.22
C ARG A 122 6.86 -7.36 -12.58
N GLN A 123 7.60 -7.09 -11.50
CA GLN A 123 8.44 -8.06 -10.79
C GLN A 123 7.63 -9.23 -10.22
N PHE A 124 6.46 -8.96 -9.65
CA PHE A 124 5.56 -9.99 -9.12
C PHE A 124 4.63 -10.60 -10.18
N GLY A 125 4.79 -10.23 -11.46
CA GLY A 125 4.00 -10.82 -12.55
C GLY A 125 2.51 -10.49 -12.52
N VAL A 126 2.11 -9.42 -11.82
CA VAL A 126 0.72 -8.98 -11.73
C VAL A 126 0.21 -8.59 -13.12
N ARG A 127 -0.93 -9.15 -13.53
CA ARG A 127 -1.57 -8.86 -14.83
C ARG A 127 -2.71 -7.86 -14.74
N GLN A 128 -3.30 -7.71 -13.56
CA GLN A 128 -4.41 -6.80 -13.30
C GLN A 128 -4.28 -6.26 -11.88
N TYR A 129 -4.49 -4.95 -11.74
CA TYR A 129 -4.64 -4.29 -10.45
C TYR A 129 -5.97 -3.53 -10.39
N THR A 130 -6.47 -3.33 -9.17
CA THR A 130 -7.62 -2.48 -8.89
C THR A 130 -7.19 -1.40 -7.91
N LEU A 131 -7.38 -0.14 -8.29
CA LEU A 131 -7.25 1.00 -7.39
C LEU A 131 -8.59 1.19 -6.67
N ILE A 132 -8.58 1.15 -5.34
CA ILE A 132 -9.74 1.41 -4.49
C ILE A 132 -9.57 2.80 -3.88
N GLY A 133 -10.57 3.64 -4.04
CA GLY A 133 -10.61 4.98 -3.47
C GLY A 133 -12.03 5.47 -3.25
N SER A 134 -12.14 6.65 -2.67
CA SER A 134 -13.39 7.32 -2.35
C SER A 134 -13.20 8.84 -2.39
N MET A 135 -14.29 9.54 -2.72
CA MET A 135 -14.32 10.99 -2.78
C MET A 135 -15.59 11.54 -2.15
N TYR A 136 -15.56 12.83 -1.80
CA TYR A 136 -16.74 13.54 -1.34
C TYR A 136 -17.78 13.65 -2.45
N ALA A 137 -19.04 13.37 -2.12
CA ALA A 137 -20.18 13.62 -2.97
C ALA A 137 -21.32 14.24 -2.12
N PRO A 138 -22.20 15.07 -2.70
CA PRO A 138 -23.33 15.68 -1.99
C PRO A 138 -24.46 14.67 -1.77
N VAL A 139 -24.17 13.57 -1.07
CA VAL A 139 -25.11 12.48 -0.76
C VAL A 139 -25.26 12.33 0.76
N PRO A 140 -26.48 12.15 1.29
CA PRO A 140 -26.69 11.95 2.72
C PRO A 140 -26.31 10.53 3.15
N HIS A 141 -25.79 10.39 4.37
CA HIS A 141 -25.43 9.09 4.97
C HIS A 141 -26.63 8.16 5.24
N THR A 142 -27.87 8.64 5.05
CA THR A 142 -29.12 7.88 5.23
C THR A 142 -29.61 7.21 3.94
N ARG A 143 -28.86 7.34 2.83
CA ARG A 143 -29.14 6.69 1.55
C ARG A 143 -27.99 5.75 1.19
N PRO A 144 -28.23 4.75 0.32
CA PRO A 144 -27.15 3.93 -0.22
C PRO A 144 -26.02 4.80 -0.82
N PRO A 145 -24.75 4.44 -0.60
CA PRO A 145 -23.62 5.13 -1.23
C PRO A 145 -23.69 5.04 -2.74
N VAL A 146 -23.18 6.07 -3.42
CA VAL A 146 -23.00 6.07 -4.88
C VAL A 146 -21.60 5.53 -5.18
N ALA A 147 -21.51 4.56 -6.09
CA ALA A 147 -20.27 3.94 -6.57
C ALA A 147 -19.87 4.52 -7.92
#